data_AF-A0AAV5AQQ0-F1
#
_entry.id   AF-A0AAV5AQQ0-F1
#
_cell.length_a   1.000
_cell.length_b   1.000
_cell.length_c   1.000
_cell.angle_alpha   90.00
_cell.angle_beta   90.00
_cell.angle_gamma   90.00
#
_symmetry.space_group_name_H-M   'P 1'
#
loop_
_entity.id
_entity.type
_entity.pdbx_description
1 polymer ?
#
loop_
_entity_poly.entity_id
_entity_poly.type
_entity_poly.pdbx_seq_one_letter_code
_entity_poly.pdbx_strand_id
1 'polypeptide(L)'
;MSTITPTPVLPGPSFCDTCGPDDSLCTEYGEHNLAKSRLYEGTNFRFHRVIKQALAGEPVKIGVLGGSVTKGHGIRTPSDNWTNKFLKAWKSFFPNSQTELYNGAVPATGSDYLSVCFGEHLDEDVDLVLIELAINDQRLESNANAYEWLLRGVLELPKRPAVINLQPPRNIMVDVHGHKVMADILIAYTQRQICAMEMGRSRLQRADLKINKQLPKMEDLDDIPRIRLLQKYDRDTVLEKFSPTCQSVRTTKHPLTPIENQGWTIWTFKGHNDKPYLVAKNPGDFVKFEVVVGTMRRVRITYLKSKTFGLGDVWCWLNNDRAKGTKVSGWWNKENF
;
A
#
# COMPACT_ATOMS: atom_id res chain seq x y z
N MET A 1 15.71 -31.04 44.80
CA MET A 1 15.28 -29.63 44.77
C MET A 1 14.74 -29.37 43.38
N SER A 2 13.42 -29.26 43.24
CA SER A 2 12.76 -28.95 41.97
C SER A 2 12.56 -27.45 41.90
N THR A 3 13.35 -26.75 41.09
CA THR A 3 13.13 -25.34 40.78
C THR A 3 12.32 -25.26 39.50
N ILE A 4 10.99 -25.35 39.65
CA ILE A 4 10.06 -24.89 38.61
C ILE A 4 9.95 -23.38 38.81
N THR A 5 10.69 -22.61 38.02
CA THR A 5 10.34 -21.21 37.79
C THR A 5 9.10 -21.22 36.89
N PRO A 6 7.94 -20.72 37.35
CA PRO A 6 6.83 -20.50 36.44
C PRO A 6 7.23 -19.29 35.59
N THR A 7 7.55 -19.52 34.32
CA THR A 7 7.45 -18.46 33.32
C THR A 7 6.04 -17.89 33.46
N PRO A 8 5.87 -16.59 33.74
CA PRO A 8 4.53 -16.04 33.82
C PRO A 8 3.90 -16.21 32.44
N VAL A 9 2.97 -17.17 32.32
CA VAL A 9 2.12 -17.34 31.15
C VAL A 9 1.47 -15.98 30.95
N LEU A 10 1.89 -15.26 29.92
CA LEU A 10 1.29 -13.97 29.61
C LEU A 10 -0.18 -14.25 29.27
N PRO A 11 -1.16 -13.57 29.89
CA PRO A 11 -2.53 -13.70 29.46
C PRO A 11 -2.62 -13.22 28.01
N GLY A 12 -2.90 -14.13 27.09
CA GLY A 12 -2.87 -13.86 25.66
C GLY A 12 -2.74 -15.15 24.84
N PRO A 13 -2.74 -15.04 23.50
CA PRO A 13 -2.47 -16.17 22.63
C PRO A 13 -1.14 -16.89 22.97
N SER A 14 -1.05 -18.19 22.73
CA SER A 14 0.13 -19.01 23.07
C SER A 14 1.44 -18.52 22.43
N PHE A 15 1.35 -17.82 21.29
CA PHE A 15 2.50 -17.19 20.63
C PHE A 15 3.04 -15.93 21.34
N CYS A 16 2.44 -15.48 22.45
CA CYS A 16 2.94 -14.32 23.19
C CYS A 16 4.13 -14.63 24.10
N ASP A 17 4.37 -15.91 24.39
CA ASP A 17 5.61 -16.34 25.03
C ASP A 17 6.74 -16.22 24.01
N THR A 18 7.68 -15.29 24.27
CA THR A 18 8.73 -14.92 23.31
C THR A 18 9.55 -16.15 22.92
N CYS A 19 9.43 -16.57 21.65
CA CYS A 19 10.09 -17.76 21.12
C CYS A 19 9.81 -19.02 21.95
N GLY A 20 8.61 -19.09 22.54
CA GLY A 20 8.09 -20.27 23.20
C GLY A 20 7.79 -21.39 22.20
N PRO A 21 7.43 -22.60 22.70
CA PRO A 21 7.18 -23.76 21.84
C PRO A 21 6.06 -23.56 20.82
N ASP A 22 5.13 -22.64 21.08
CA ASP A 22 4.01 -22.32 20.20
C ASP A 22 4.28 -21.15 19.23
N ASP A 23 5.45 -20.50 19.34
CA ASP A 23 5.89 -19.46 18.41
C ASP A 23 6.69 -20.08 17.25
N SER A 24 5.96 -20.65 16.29
CA SER A 24 6.53 -21.32 15.12
C SER A 24 7.33 -20.37 14.22
N LEU A 25 6.94 -19.09 14.15
CA LEU A 25 7.64 -18.10 13.35
C LEU A 25 8.97 -17.70 13.99
N CYS A 26 9.03 -17.50 15.31
CA CYS A 26 10.33 -17.33 15.96
C CYS A 26 11.19 -18.60 15.89
N THR A 27 10.59 -19.79 15.96
CA THR A 27 11.33 -21.05 15.78
C THR A 27 11.97 -21.14 14.39
N GLU A 28 11.25 -20.74 13.33
CA GLU A 28 11.75 -20.79 11.95
C GLU A 28 12.79 -19.69 11.67
N TYR A 29 12.51 -18.45 12.06
CA TYR A 29 13.32 -17.29 11.66
C TYR A 29 14.31 -16.82 12.73
N GLY A 30 14.08 -17.14 13.99
CA GLY A 30 14.82 -16.62 15.14
C GLY A 30 14.43 -15.18 15.50
N GLU A 31 14.48 -14.87 16.80
CA GLU A 31 14.10 -13.58 17.37
C GLU A 31 14.82 -12.41 16.70
N HIS A 32 16.13 -12.56 16.48
CA HIS A 32 16.99 -11.53 15.90
C HIS A 32 16.58 -11.14 14.47
N ASN A 33 16.22 -12.11 13.63
CA ASN A 33 15.83 -11.83 12.25
C ASN A 33 14.43 -11.20 12.18
N LEU A 34 13.50 -11.68 13.00
CA LEU A 34 12.19 -11.05 13.15
C LEU A 34 12.32 -9.64 13.72
N ALA A 35 13.31 -9.37 14.57
CA ALA A 35 13.61 -8.02 15.04
C ALA A 35 14.11 -7.10 13.91
N LYS A 36 15.03 -7.59 13.09
CA LYS A 36 15.59 -6.84 11.97
C LYS A 36 14.61 -6.57 10.83
N SER A 37 13.54 -7.34 10.71
CA SER A 37 12.51 -7.09 9.69
C SER A 37 11.68 -5.83 9.98
N ARG A 38 11.73 -5.30 11.21
CA ARG A 38 11.01 -4.10 11.64
C ARG A 38 11.89 -2.87 11.50
N LEU A 39 11.73 -2.16 10.38
CA LEU A 39 12.51 -0.95 10.09
C LEU A 39 12.06 0.25 10.92
N TYR A 40 10.75 0.47 11.02
CA TYR A 40 10.15 1.56 11.77
C TYR A 40 8.74 1.15 12.22
N GLU A 41 8.53 1.00 13.53
CA GLU A 41 7.24 0.56 14.08
C GLU A 41 6.26 1.73 14.27
N GLY A 42 6.75 2.96 14.44
CA GLY A 42 5.92 4.10 14.80
C GLY A 42 5.15 3.88 16.11
N THR A 43 4.01 4.55 16.27
CA THR A 43 3.19 4.45 17.48
C THR A 43 2.25 3.24 17.49
N ASN A 44 1.96 2.67 16.33
CA ASN A 44 0.91 1.64 16.12
C ASN A 44 -0.50 2.07 16.58
N PHE A 45 -0.77 3.33 16.89
CA PHE A 45 -2.07 3.77 17.42
C PHE A 45 -3.25 3.36 16.53
N ARG A 46 -3.19 3.65 15.23
CA ARG A 46 -4.22 3.24 14.26
C ARG A 46 -4.30 1.72 14.14
N PHE A 47 -3.17 1.01 14.15
CA PHE A 47 -3.17 -0.44 13.99
C PHE A 47 -3.76 -1.16 15.22
N HIS A 48 -3.44 -0.69 16.43
CA HIS A 48 -4.07 -1.16 17.66
C HIS A 48 -5.57 -0.89 17.67
N ARG A 49 -6.04 0.22 17.08
CA ARG A 49 -7.48 0.45 16.88
C ARG A 49 -8.12 -0.62 16.00
N VAL A 50 -7.49 -0.97 14.87
CA VAL A 50 -7.96 -2.05 13.99
C VAL A 50 -7.96 -3.41 14.70
N ILE A 51 -6.91 -3.71 15.50
CA ILE A 51 -6.87 -4.94 16.31
C ILE A 51 -7.99 -4.94 17.35
N LYS A 52 -8.27 -3.83 18.03
CA LYS A 52 -9.39 -3.72 18.99
C LYS A 52 -10.74 -3.97 18.31
N GLN A 53 -10.96 -3.39 17.14
CA GLN A 53 -12.14 -3.61 16.31
C GLN A 53 -12.29 -5.12 15.97
N ALA A 54 -11.21 -5.76 15.51
CA ALA A 54 -11.21 -7.18 15.19
C ALA A 54 -11.47 -8.07 16.43
N LEU A 55 -10.87 -7.74 17.59
CA LEU A 55 -11.10 -8.44 18.85
C LEU A 55 -12.54 -8.30 19.36
N ALA A 56 -13.21 -7.19 19.07
CA ALA A 56 -14.61 -6.97 19.38
C ALA A 56 -15.58 -7.75 18.46
N GLY A 57 -15.06 -8.45 17.44
CA GLY A 57 -15.86 -9.15 16.44
C GLY A 57 -16.46 -8.23 15.39
N GLU A 58 -16.07 -6.95 15.35
CA GLU A 58 -16.52 -6.02 14.33
C GLU A 58 -15.89 -6.36 12.98
N PRO A 59 -16.59 -6.13 11.84
CA PRO A 59 -16.02 -6.34 10.51
C PRO A 59 -14.79 -5.47 10.29
N VAL A 60 -13.80 -5.98 9.56
CA VAL A 60 -12.57 -5.26 9.22
C VAL A 60 -12.34 -5.32 7.71
N LYS A 61 -12.08 -4.16 7.10
CA LYS A 61 -11.70 -4.06 5.69
C LYS A 61 -10.21 -3.78 5.53
N ILE A 62 -9.51 -4.68 4.87
CA ILE A 62 -8.09 -4.57 4.57
C ILE A 62 -7.90 -4.29 3.08
N GLY A 63 -7.32 -3.14 2.75
CA GLY A 63 -6.90 -2.81 1.40
C GLY A 63 -5.42 -3.13 1.18
N VAL A 64 -5.05 -3.58 -0.02
CA VAL A 64 -3.65 -3.78 -0.38
C VAL A 64 -3.31 -3.02 -1.65
N LEU A 65 -2.30 -2.15 -1.56
CA LEU A 65 -1.70 -1.47 -2.69
C LEU A 65 -0.32 -2.07 -2.96
N GLY A 66 -0.07 -2.46 -4.20
CA GLY A 66 1.26 -2.93 -4.56
C GLY A 66 1.44 -3.26 -6.02
N GLY A 67 2.60 -3.86 -6.31
CA GLY A 67 3.02 -4.21 -7.65
C GLY A 67 2.62 -5.62 -8.12
N SER A 68 3.43 -6.16 -9.04
CA SER A 68 3.22 -7.50 -9.61
C SER A 68 3.34 -8.62 -8.58
N VAL A 69 4.27 -8.51 -7.64
CA VAL A 69 4.43 -9.50 -6.55
C VAL A 69 3.15 -9.56 -5.73
N THR A 70 2.64 -8.41 -5.28
CA THR A 70 1.35 -8.35 -4.58
C THR A 70 0.19 -8.91 -5.40
N LYS A 71 0.16 -8.70 -6.72
CA LYS A 71 -0.85 -9.32 -7.59
C LYS A 71 -0.76 -10.86 -7.63
N GLY A 72 0.41 -11.43 -7.35
CA GLY A 72 0.67 -12.87 -7.36
C GLY A 72 1.62 -13.33 -8.48
N HIS A 73 2.57 -12.48 -8.90
CA HIS A 73 3.59 -12.91 -9.85
C HIS A 73 4.51 -13.97 -9.23
N GLY A 74 4.87 -15.00 -10.00
CA GLY A 74 5.77 -16.06 -9.52
C GLY A 74 5.08 -17.25 -8.85
N ILE A 75 3.76 -17.20 -8.66
CA ILE A 75 2.98 -18.29 -8.05
C ILE A 75 1.92 -18.84 -9.01
N ARG A 76 1.52 -20.10 -8.79
CA ARG A 76 0.48 -20.77 -9.58
C ARG A 76 -0.86 -20.82 -8.87
N THR A 77 -0.84 -20.86 -7.53
CA THR A 77 -2.03 -21.05 -6.71
C THR A 77 -2.35 -19.75 -5.96
N PRO A 78 -3.60 -19.27 -5.96
CA PRO A 78 -3.97 -18.08 -5.20
C PRO A 78 -3.66 -18.18 -3.70
N SER A 79 -3.76 -19.37 -3.10
CA SER A 79 -3.40 -19.61 -1.68
C SER A 79 -1.91 -19.41 -1.37
N ASP A 80 -1.07 -19.33 -2.39
CA ASP A 80 0.34 -19.01 -2.25
C ASP A 80 0.61 -17.51 -2.24
N ASN A 81 -0.38 -16.67 -2.55
CA ASN A 81 -0.22 -15.23 -2.47
C ASN A 81 -0.04 -14.82 -1.00
N TRP A 82 0.89 -13.89 -0.75
CA TRP A 82 1.23 -13.44 0.59
C TRP A 82 0.03 -12.75 1.25
N THR A 83 -0.80 -12.04 0.46
CA THR A 83 -2.02 -11.39 0.96
C THR A 83 -3.04 -12.43 1.45
N ASN A 84 -3.15 -13.56 0.75
CA ASN A 84 -4.08 -14.62 1.11
C ASN A 84 -3.58 -15.45 2.30
N LYS A 85 -2.26 -15.69 2.39
CA LYS A 85 -1.64 -16.28 3.58
C LYS A 85 -1.83 -15.38 4.81
N PHE A 86 -1.62 -14.08 4.66
CA PHE A 86 -1.87 -13.11 5.72
C PHE A 86 -3.35 -13.08 6.13
N LEU A 87 -4.30 -13.03 5.18
CA LEU A 87 -5.73 -13.08 5.49
C LEU A 87 -6.11 -14.35 6.25
N LYS A 88 -5.55 -15.51 5.86
CA LYS A 88 -5.78 -16.78 6.56
C LYS A 88 -5.30 -16.70 8.01
N ALA A 89 -4.12 -16.17 8.27
CA ALA A 89 -3.58 -15.99 9.61
C ALA A 89 -4.40 -14.97 10.42
N TRP A 90 -4.74 -13.83 9.81
CA TRP A 90 -5.59 -12.80 10.42
C TRP A 90 -6.92 -13.37 10.91
N LYS A 91 -7.62 -14.14 10.07
CA LYS A 91 -8.86 -14.81 10.44
C LYS A 91 -8.70 -15.82 11.57
N SER A 92 -7.52 -16.43 11.71
CA SER A 92 -7.24 -17.32 12.85
C SER A 92 -7.02 -16.54 14.15
N PHE A 93 -6.49 -15.31 14.08
CA PHE A 93 -6.32 -14.43 15.23
C PHE A 93 -7.65 -13.83 15.69
N PHE A 94 -8.55 -13.56 14.75
CA PHE A 94 -9.82 -12.88 15.00
C PHE A 94 -11.01 -13.65 14.42
N PRO A 95 -11.31 -14.87 14.92
CA PRO A 95 -12.31 -15.75 14.32
C PRO A 95 -13.74 -15.20 14.35
N ASN A 96 -14.01 -14.26 15.26
CA ASN A 96 -15.32 -13.63 15.40
C ASN A 96 -15.49 -12.38 14.52
N SER A 97 -14.42 -11.88 13.87
CA SER A 97 -14.46 -10.70 13.02
C SER A 97 -14.64 -11.10 11.56
N GLN A 98 -15.63 -10.50 10.89
CA GLN A 98 -15.80 -10.66 9.45
C GLN A 98 -14.78 -9.78 8.72
N THR A 99 -13.61 -10.34 8.45
CA THR A 99 -12.56 -9.63 7.71
C THR A 99 -12.64 -9.89 6.21
N GLU A 100 -12.65 -8.80 5.46
CA GLU A 100 -12.48 -8.76 4.01
C GLU A 100 -11.10 -8.18 3.67
N LEU A 101 -10.42 -8.78 2.70
CA LEU A 101 -9.19 -8.22 2.14
C LEU A 101 -9.34 -8.04 0.63
N TYR A 102 -9.13 -6.82 0.18
CA TYR A 102 -9.14 -6.46 -1.24
C TYR A 102 -7.71 -6.22 -1.73
N ASN A 103 -7.30 -6.99 -2.74
CA ASN A 103 -6.01 -6.84 -3.39
C ASN A 103 -6.13 -5.90 -4.60
N GLY A 104 -5.89 -4.61 -4.36
CA GLY A 104 -5.89 -3.53 -5.35
C GLY A 104 -4.56 -3.38 -6.11
N ALA A 105 -3.71 -4.41 -6.12
CA ALA A 105 -2.40 -4.32 -6.74
C ALA A 105 -2.47 -4.18 -8.27
N VAL A 106 -1.56 -3.36 -8.78
CA VAL A 106 -1.41 -3.12 -10.22
C VAL A 106 0.01 -3.53 -10.64
N PRO A 107 0.16 -4.55 -11.50
CA PRO A 107 1.46 -4.99 -11.96
C PRO A 107 2.24 -3.88 -12.67
N ALA A 108 3.55 -3.81 -12.39
CA ALA A 108 4.49 -2.88 -13.01
C ALA A 108 4.16 -1.38 -12.79
N THR A 109 3.54 -1.03 -11.66
CA THR A 109 3.32 0.37 -11.25
C THR A 109 3.95 0.67 -9.91
N GLY A 110 4.46 1.90 -9.75
CA GLY A 110 5.01 2.40 -8.49
C GLY A 110 4.08 3.41 -7.80
N SER A 111 4.64 4.09 -6.80
CA SER A 111 3.94 5.17 -6.09
C SER A 111 3.58 6.35 -6.99
N ASP A 112 4.31 6.51 -8.08
CA ASP A 112 4.10 7.56 -9.07
C ASP A 112 2.73 7.45 -9.76
N TYR A 113 2.22 6.23 -9.98
CA TYR A 113 0.85 5.97 -10.41
C TYR A 113 -0.13 5.95 -9.23
N LEU A 114 0.19 5.21 -8.18
CA LEU A 114 -0.74 4.96 -7.08
C LEU A 114 -1.03 6.23 -6.26
N SER A 115 -0.09 7.17 -6.15
CA SER A 115 -0.33 8.46 -5.48
C SER A 115 -1.51 9.23 -6.07
N VAL A 116 -1.78 9.08 -7.37
CA VAL A 116 -2.90 9.75 -8.05
C VAL A 116 -4.12 8.82 -8.15
N CYS A 117 -3.92 7.52 -8.27
CA CYS A 117 -4.97 6.57 -8.60
C CYS A 117 -5.34 5.58 -7.48
N PHE A 118 -4.86 5.75 -6.24
CA PHE A 118 -5.15 4.80 -5.16
C PHE A 118 -6.65 4.63 -4.89
N GLY A 119 -7.47 5.68 -5.07
CA GLY A 119 -8.93 5.62 -4.90
C GLY A 119 -9.63 4.69 -5.90
N GLU A 120 -8.98 4.37 -7.02
CA GLU A 120 -9.47 3.36 -7.96
C GLU A 120 -9.21 1.92 -7.47
N HIS A 121 -8.28 1.76 -6.53
CA HIS A 121 -7.78 0.46 -6.05
C HIS A 121 -8.06 0.20 -4.57
N LEU A 122 -8.64 1.18 -3.88
CA LEU A 122 -9.05 1.08 -2.48
C LEU A 122 -10.48 1.58 -2.33
N ASP A 123 -11.18 1.04 -1.35
CA ASP A 123 -12.43 1.62 -0.87
C ASP A 123 -12.13 2.71 0.17
N GLU A 124 -12.98 3.71 0.26
CA GLU A 124 -12.76 4.84 1.19
C GLU A 124 -12.92 4.44 2.66
N ASP A 125 -13.61 3.32 2.93
CA ASP A 125 -13.92 2.82 4.26
C ASP A 125 -12.99 1.71 4.76
N VAL A 126 -11.80 1.57 4.15
CA VAL A 126 -10.75 0.65 4.62
C VAL A 126 -10.28 1.01 6.04
N ASP A 127 -10.02 -0.01 6.86
CA ASP A 127 -9.51 0.15 8.23
C ASP A 127 -7.98 0.00 8.28
N LEU A 128 -7.43 -0.88 7.44
CA LEU A 128 -6.00 -1.18 7.31
C LEU A 128 -5.60 -1.18 5.84
N VAL A 129 -4.50 -0.50 5.52
CA VAL A 129 -3.90 -0.51 4.19
C VAL A 129 -2.48 -1.08 4.27
N LEU A 130 -2.22 -2.12 3.49
CA LEU A 130 -0.89 -2.69 3.29
C LEU A 130 -0.30 -2.12 1.99
N ILE A 131 0.91 -1.58 2.05
CA ILE A 131 1.57 -0.97 0.87
C ILE A 131 2.88 -1.72 0.58
N GLU A 132 3.03 -2.23 -0.64
CA GLU A 132 4.21 -2.96 -1.12
C GLU A 132 4.67 -2.42 -2.48
N LEU A 133 5.70 -1.56 -2.47
CA LEU A 133 6.21 -0.89 -3.69
C LEU A 133 7.74 -0.89 -3.78
N ALA A 134 8.43 -1.66 -2.94
CA ALA A 134 9.89 -1.62 -2.79
C ALA A 134 10.65 -1.97 -4.08
N ILE A 135 10.07 -2.87 -4.88
CA ILE A 135 10.66 -3.36 -6.12
C ILE A 135 10.26 -2.45 -7.29
N ASN A 136 9.09 -1.82 -7.23
CA ASN A 136 8.58 -0.94 -8.30
C ASN A 136 9.18 0.47 -8.24
N ASP A 137 9.35 1.01 -7.04
CA ASP A 137 9.93 2.33 -6.87
C ASP A 137 11.46 2.27 -6.95
N GLN A 138 12.00 3.08 -7.86
CA GLN A 138 13.43 3.33 -7.89
C GLN A 138 13.82 4.26 -6.74
N ARG A 139 15.10 4.23 -6.35
CA ARG A 139 15.66 5.13 -5.32
C ARG A 139 15.88 6.53 -5.88
N LEU A 140 14.81 7.15 -6.35
CA LEU A 140 14.78 8.49 -6.92
C LEU A 140 13.92 9.40 -6.04
N GLU A 141 14.32 10.67 -5.95
CA GLU A 141 13.58 11.67 -5.19
C GLU A 141 12.13 11.84 -5.70
N SER A 142 11.92 11.69 -7.01
CA SER A 142 10.57 11.71 -7.62
C SER A 142 9.66 10.62 -7.04
N ASN A 143 10.19 9.43 -6.79
CA ASN A 143 9.45 8.32 -6.20
C ASN A 143 9.21 8.55 -4.72
N ALA A 144 10.19 9.09 -3.97
CA ALA A 144 9.98 9.48 -2.58
C ALA A 144 8.87 10.54 -2.45
N ASN A 145 8.87 11.55 -3.32
CA ASN A 145 7.83 12.58 -3.38
C ASN A 145 6.45 12.03 -3.74
N ALA A 146 6.38 11.06 -4.65
CA ALA A 146 5.13 10.39 -5.00
C ALA A 146 4.63 9.48 -3.87
N TYR A 147 5.53 8.73 -3.24
CA TYR A 147 5.22 7.87 -2.11
C TYR A 147 4.67 8.67 -0.92
N GLU A 148 5.21 9.86 -0.65
CA GLU A 148 4.66 10.76 0.36
C GLU A 148 3.23 11.20 0.04
N TRP A 149 2.94 11.57 -1.22
CA TRP A 149 1.58 11.91 -1.63
C TRP A 149 0.62 10.73 -1.46
N LEU A 150 1.05 9.53 -1.83
CA LEU A 150 0.28 8.31 -1.63
C LEU A 150 -0.05 8.12 -0.13
N LEU A 151 0.96 8.18 0.74
CA LEU A 151 0.74 8.01 2.19
C LEU A 151 -0.21 9.06 2.75
N ARG A 152 -0.04 10.34 2.37
CA ARG A 152 -0.95 11.42 2.80
C ARG A 152 -2.38 11.13 2.39
N GLY A 153 -2.62 10.83 1.11
CA GLY A 153 -3.96 10.54 0.61
C GLY A 153 -4.62 9.36 1.31
N VAL A 154 -3.87 8.27 1.54
CA VAL A 154 -4.37 7.10 2.27
C VAL A 154 -4.68 7.44 3.73
N LEU A 155 -3.80 8.15 4.42
CA LEU A 155 -3.98 8.52 5.83
C LEU A 155 -5.13 9.53 6.05
N GLU A 156 -5.51 10.27 5.02
CA GLU A 156 -6.62 11.24 4.97
C GLU A 156 -7.98 10.63 4.59
N LEU A 157 -8.04 9.32 4.30
CA LEU A 157 -9.30 8.62 4.06
C LEU A 157 -10.24 8.72 5.28
N PRO A 158 -11.57 8.68 5.08
CA PRO A 158 -12.56 8.93 6.15
C PRO A 158 -12.36 8.13 7.44
N LYS A 159 -11.97 6.84 7.32
CA LYS A 159 -11.72 5.94 8.46
C LYS A 159 -10.37 6.16 9.14
N ARG A 160 -9.53 7.07 8.64
CA ARG A 160 -8.14 7.30 9.08
C ARG A 160 -7.39 5.96 9.19
N PRO A 161 -7.27 5.17 8.11
CA PRO A 161 -6.79 3.79 8.18
C PRO A 161 -5.40 3.68 8.79
N ALA A 162 -5.13 2.53 9.41
CA ALA A 162 -3.76 2.12 9.71
C ALA A 162 -3.01 1.83 8.40
N VAL A 163 -1.72 2.14 8.35
CA VAL A 163 -0.87 1.80 7.20
C VAL A 163 0.30 0.95 7.67
N ILE A 164 0.51 -0.19 7.02
CA ILE A 164 1.73 -0.99 7.18
C ILE A 164 2.47 -1.01 5.84
N ASN A 165 3.69 -0.49 5.86
CA ASN A 165 4.57 -0.50 4.70
C ASN A 165 5.41 -1.78 4.69
N LEU A 166 5.17 -2.66 3.72
CA LEU A 166 5.90 -3.90 3.55
C LEU A 166 6.95 -3.73 2.46
N GLN A 167 8.22 -3.94 2.82
CA GLN A 167 9.35 -3.65 1.96
C GLN A 167 10.16 -4.94 1.70
N PRO A 168 9.78 -5.77 0.70
CA PRO A 168 10.58 -6.91 0.33
C PRO A 168 11.93 -6.44 -0.25
N PRO A 169 13.05 -7.11 0.07
CA PRO A 169 14.32 -6.81 -0.58
C PRO A 169 14.22 -7.13 -2.08
N ARG A 170 14.96 -6.40 -2.91
CA ARG A 170 14.97 -6.59 -4.39
C ARG A 170 15.30 -8.02 -4.84
N ASN A 171 16.05 -8.77 -4.03
CA ASN A 171 16.40 -10.16 -4.32
C ASN A 171 15.38 -11.16 -3.76
N ILE A 172 14.21 -10.71 -3.32
CA ILE A 172 13.19 -11.66 -2.90
C ILE A 172 12.88 -12.57 -4.09
N MET A 173 12.88 -13.86 -3.83
CA MET A 173 12.48 -14.83 -4.84
C MET A 173 11.03 -14.49 -5.21
N VAL A 174 10.80 -14.09 -6.46
CA VAL A 174 9.44 -13.88 -6.96
C VAL A 174 8.84 -15.25 -7.24
N ASP A 175 8.61 -15.98 -6.16
CA ASP A 175 8.14 -17.36 -6.12
C ASP A 175 7.38 -17.63 -4.81
N VAL A 176 6.99 -18.89 -4.61
CA VAL A 176 6.23 -19.32 -3.44
C VAL A 176 6.98 -19.05 -2.12
N HIS A 177 8.30 -19.11 -2.10
CA HIS A 177 9.10 -18.88 -0.89
C HIS A 177 9.14 -17.39 -0.52
N GLY A 178 9.36 -16.50 -1.49
CA GLY A 178 9.31 -15.07 -1.23
C GLY A 178 7.95 -14.61 -0.73
N HIS A 179 6.88 -15.12 -1.34
CA HIS A 179 5.51 -14.90 -0.88
C HIS A 179 5.27 -15.41 0.55
N LYS A 180 5.83 -16.58 0.92
CA LYS A 180 5.77 -17.09 2.30
C LYS A 180 6.46 -16.12 3.27
N VAL A 181 7.71 -15.73 3.00
CA VAL A 181 8.47 -14.83 3.89
C VAL A 181 7.77 -13.48 4.08
N MET A 182 7.19 -12.92 3.02
CA MET A 182 6.42 -11.67 3.11
C MET A 182 5.21 -11.79 4.03
N ALA A 183 4.46 -12.89 3.92
CA ALA A 183 3.34 -13.17 4.80
C ALA A 183 3.83 -13.36 6.25
N ASP A 184 4.84 -14.19 6.46
CA ASP A 184 5.32 -14.57 7.79
C ASP A 184 5.87 -13.37 8.58
N ILE A 185 6.62 -12.47 7.95
CA ILE A 185 7.09 -11.23 8.60
C ILE A 185 5.90 -10.36 9.04
N LEU A 186 4.87 -10.24 8.20
CA LEU A 186 3.68 -9.46 8.52
C LEU A 186 2.82 -10.14 9.62
N ILE A 187 2.75 -11.46 9.60
CA ILE A 187 2.08 -12.28 10.62
C ILE A 187 2.79 -12.12 11.96
N ALA A 188 4.12 -12.29 11.99
CA ALA A 188 4.94 -12.11 13.18
C ALA A 188 4.81 -10.69 13.75
N TYR A 189 4.78 -9.68 12.87
CA TYR A 189 4.53 -8.30 13.29
C TYR A 189 3.14 -8.15 13.93
N THR A 190 2.11 -8.73 13.34
CA THR A 190 0.73 -8.70 13.86
C THR A 190 0.63 -9.39 15.22
N GLN A 191 1.19 -10.59 15.36
CA GLN A 191 1.28 -11.31 16.64
C GLN A 191 1.94 -10.47 17.71
N ARG A 192 3.08 -9.84 17.40
CA ARG A 192 3.77 -8.93 18.31
C ARG A 192 2.89 -7.78 18.78
N GLN A 193 2.12 -7.16 17.89
CA GLN A 193 1.24 -6.05 18.28
C GLN A 193 0.06 -6.51 19.14
N ILE A 194 -0.51 -7.70 18.87
CA ILE A 194 -1.51 -8.33 19.73
C ILE A 194 -0.93 -8.54 21.14
N CYS A 195 0.26 -9.15 21.24
CA CYS A 195 0.91 -9.40 22.52
C CYS A 195 1.30 -8.12 23.26
N ALA A 196 1.76 -7.09 22.54
CA ALA A 196 2.05 -5.78 23.10
C ALA A 196 0.80 -5.14 23.73
N MET A 197 -0.37 -5.31 23.11
CA MET A 197 -1.64 -4.82 23.65
C MET A 197 -2.07 -5.58 24.91
N GLU A 198 -1.91 -6.91 24.96
CA GLU A 198 -2.24 -7.70 26.16
C GLU A 198 -1.28 -7.41 27.33
N MET A 199 0.02 -7.29 27.05
CA MET A 199 1.01 -6.86 28.05
C MET A 199 0.75 -5.42 28.52
N GLY A 200 0.35 -4.53 27.60
CA GLY A 200 0.00 -3.14 27.90
C GLY A 200 -1.21 -3.02 28.82
N ARG A 201 -2.28 -3.79 28.58
CA ARG A 201 -3.42 -3.91 29.49
C ARG A 201 -2.98 -4.35 30.89
N SER A 202 -2.11 -5.36 30.95
CA SER A 202 -1.55 -5.88 32.20
C SER A 202 -0.68 -4.85 32.95
N ARG A 203 0.03 -3.98 32.23
CA ARG A 203 0.90 -2.92 32.80
C ARG A 203 0.13 -1.65 33.20
N LEU A 204 -0.91 -1.26 32.45
CA LEU A 204 -1.77 -0.12 32.79
C LEU A 204 -2.55 -0.36 34.09
N GLN A 205 -2.85 -1.62 34.43
CA GLN A 205 -3.33 -1.99 35.77
C GLN A 205 -2.30 -1.76 36.90
N ARG A 206 -1.01 -1.52 36.58
CA ARG A 206 0.08 -1.47 37.56
C ARG A 206 0.83 -0.14 37.65
N ALA A 207 0.59 0.85 36.78
CA ALA A 207 1.40 2.07 36.82
C ALA A 207 0.67 3.34 36.35
N ASP A 208 0.53 4.29 37.29
CA ASP A 208 0.41 5.73 37.01
C ASP A 208 1.74 6.25 36.42
N LEU A 209 1.87 6.21 35.09
CA LEU A 209 3.03 6.78 34.42
C LEU A 209 2.91 8.31 34.37
N LYS A 210 3.77 8.99 35.15
CA LYS A 210 4.00 10.45 35.05
C LYS A 210 4.72 10.76 33.73
N ILE A 211 3.98 10.80 32.64
CA ILE A 211 4.49 11.25 31.33
C ILE A 211 4.79 12.75 31.40
N ASN A 212 5.98 13.15 30.98
CA ASN A 212 6.38 14.55 30.88
C ASN A 212 5.39 15.30 29.98
N LYS A 213 4.69 16.31 30.52
CA LYS A 213 3.66 17.11 29.83
C LYS A 213 4.18 17.88 28.59
N GLN A 214 5.48 17.91 28.35
CA GLN A 214 6.10 18.54 27.19
C GLN A 214 6.17 17.63 25.95
N LEU A 215 5.97 16.32 26.09
CA LEU A 215 5.96 15.41 24.94
C LEU A 215 4.55 15.34 24.34
N PRO A 216 4.41 15.30 22.99
CA PRO A 216 3.12 15.10 22.35
C PRO A 216 2.45 13.82 22.85
N LYS A 217 1.12 13.82 22.97
CA LYS A 217 0.38 12.60 23.25
C LYS A 217 0.51 11.64 22.08
N MET A 218 0.29 10.35 22.34
CA MET A 218 0.38 9.33 21.29
C MET A 218 -0.65 9.51 20.17
N GLU A 219 -1.78 10.15 20.49
CA GLU A 219 -2.80 10.60 19.53
C GLU A 219 -2.30 11.78 18.67
N ASP A 220 -1.52 12.70 19.25
CA ASP A 220 -0.94 13.85 18.53
C ASP A 220 0.17 13.40 17.55
N LEU A 221 0.78 12.23 17.78
CA LEU A 221 1.75 11.61 16.86
C LEU A 221 1.10 10.93 15.64
N ASP A 222 -0.24 10.88 15.59
CA ASP A 222 -1.01 10.27 14.50
C ASP A 222 -1.48 11.30 13.44
N ASP A 223 -1.18 12.58 13.67
CA ASP A 223 -1.51 13.65 12.76
C ASP A 223 -0.56 13.68 11.56
N ILE A 224 -1.13 13.97 10.40
CA ILE A 224 -0.38 14.06 9.16
C ILE A 224 0.42 15.38 9.19
N PRO A 225 1.75 15.36 9.02
CA PRO A 225 2.56 16.56 9.13
C PRO A 225 2.08 17.67 8.18
N ARG A 226 2.03 18.91 8.69
CA ARG A 226 1.55 20.06 7.92
C ARG A 226 2.41 20.46 6.72
N ILE A 227 3.67 20.02 6.66
CA ILE A 227 4.64 20.31 5.58
C ILE A 227 5.14 19.03 4.92
N ARG A 228 5.63 19.16 3.68
CA ARG A 228 6.16 18.04 2.89
C ARG A 228 7.49 17.50 3.43
N LEU A 229 7.80 16.24 3.13
CA LEU A 229 9.02 15.55 3.56
C LEU A 229 10.30 16.30 3.18
N LEU A 230 10.34 16.89 1.98
CA LEU A 230 11.51 17.61 1.44
C LEU A 230 11.32 19.14 1.42
N GLN A 231 10.24 19.65 2.02
CA GLN A 231 10.00 21.08 2.13
C GLN A 231 10.88 21.69 3.23
N LYS A 232 11.39 22.90 2.97
CA LYS A 232 12.05 23.71 4.01
C LYS A 232 11.05 24.03 5.11
N TYR A 233 11.46 23.86 6.36
CA TYR A 233 10.63 24.21 7.50
C TYR A 233 10.26 25.70 7.47
N ASP A 234 8.98 25.96 7.70
CA ASP A 234 8.39 27.28 7.91
C ASP A 234 7.27 27.13 8.95
N ARG A 235 6.80 28.19 9.62
CA ARG A 235 5.85 28.06 10.74
C ARG A 235 4.38 27.91 10.33
N ASP A 236 4.03 28.41 9.15
CA ASP A 236 2.65 28.79 8.84
C ASP A 236 2.03 27.91 7.75
N THR A 237 2.84 27.20 6.96
CA THR A 237 2.35 26.33 5.90
C THR A 237 1.59 25.16 6.48
N VAL A 238 0.33 25.06 6.06
CA VAL A 238 -0.53 23.91 6.24
C VAL A 238 -0.91 23.44 4.84
N LEU A 239 -0.48 22.22 4.49
CA LEU A 239 -0.84 21.62 3.22
C LEU A 239 -2.36 21.41 3.15
N GLU A 240 -2.92 21.77 2.00
CA GLU A 240 -4.30 21.43 1.67
C GLU A 240 -4.46 19.91 1.60
N LYS A 241 -5.66 19.44 1.97
CA LYS A 241 -6.04 18.04 1.87
C LYS A 241 -5.74 17.52 0.47
N PHE A 242 -5.08 16.37 0.38
CA PHE A 242 -4.73 15.77 -0.89
C PHE A 242 -5.92 15.00 -1.46
N SER A 243 -6.52 15.55 -2.51
CA SER A 243 -7.62 14.92 -3.24
C SER A 243 -7.23 14.79 -4.72
N PRO A 244 -6.60 13.67 -5.12
CA PRO A 244 -6.29 13.42 -6.52
C PRO A 244 -7.52 12.95 -7.28
N THR A 245 -7.59 13.28 -8.57
CA THR A 245 -8.56 12.71 -9.51
C THR A 245 -7.83 11.74 -10.42
N CYS A 246 -8.36 10.53 -10.55
CA CYS A 246 -7.88 9.55 -11.51
C CYS A 246 -9.05 9.06 -12.36
N GLN A 247 -8.83 8.99 -13.66
CA GLN A 247 -9.74 8.35 -14.60
C GLN A 247 -8.97 7.25 -15.32
N SER A 248 -9.58 6.08 -15.48
CA SER A 248 -8.93 4.95 -16.13
C SER A 248 -9.89 4.17 -17.00
N VAL A 249 -9.38 3.61 -18.09
CA VAL A 249 -10.09 2.59 -18.87
C VAL A 249 -10.18 1.23 -18.13
N ARG A 250 -9.55 1.11 -16.96
CA ARG A 250 -9.50 -0.12 -16.15
C ARG A 250 -10.53 -0.18 -15.03
N THR A 251 -11.10 0.96 -14.64
CA THR A 251 -11.96 1.11 -13.46
C THR A 251 -13.38 1.47 -13.86
N THR A 252 -14.34 1.03 -13.05
CA THR A 252 -15.74 1.44 -13.15
C THR A 252 -16.11 2.57 -12.20
N LYS A 253 -15.27 2.86 -11.19
CA LYS A 253 -15.51 3.97 -10.23
C LYS A 253 -15.45 5.31 -10.96
N HIS A 254 -14.33 5.57 -11.64
CA HIS A 254 -14.15 6.77 -12.46
C HIS A 254 -13.63 6.40 -13.86
N PRO A 255 -14.53 6.02 -14.79
CA PRO A 255 -14.13 5.62 -16.14
C PRO A 255 -13.50 6.80 -16.91
N LEU A 256 -12.47 6.50 -17.71
CA LEU A 256 -11.89 7.47 -18.64
C LEU A 256 -12.81 7.66 -19.85
N THR A 257 -13.68 8.68 -19.77
CA THR A 257 -14.65 8.99 -20.82
C THR A 257 -14.23 10.22 -21.61
N PRO A 258 -14.05 10.13 -22.93
CA PRO A 258 -13.69 11.27 -23.76
C PRO A 258 -14.88 12.22 -23.96
N ILE A 259 -14.60 13.52 -23.98
CA ILE A 259 -15.59 14.55 -24.40
C ILE A 259 -15.68 14.65 -25.93
N GLU A 260 -14.62 14.23 -26.62
CA GLU A 260 -14.56 14.15 -28.08
C GLU A 260 -13.60 13.03 -28.45
N ASN A 261 -13.99 12.18 -29.40
CA ASN A 261 -13.19 11.04 -29.82
C ASN A 261 -13.28 10.86 -31.35
N GLN A 262 -12.14 10.92 -32.01
CA GLN A 262 -11.98 10.60 -33.42
C GLN A 262 -10.91 9.51 -33.58
N GLY A 263 -11.36 8.27 -33.81
CA GLY A 263 -10.48 7.14 -34.19
C GLY A 263 -9.86 6.36 -33.02
N TRP A 264 -10.13 6.73 -31.77
CA TRP A 264 -9.62 6.00 -30.60
C TRP A 264 -10.61 4.95 -30.11
N THR A 265 -10.11 3.74 -29.84
CA THR A 265 -10.90 2.59 -29.36
C THR A 265 -10.22 1.90 -28.18
N ILE A 266 -10.99 1.20 -27.35
CA ILE A 266 -10.42 0.35 -26.30
C ILE A 266 -9.80 -0.89 -26.94
N TRP A 267 -8.59 -1.24 -26.50
CA TRP A 267 -7.86 -2.43 -26.92
C TRP A 267 -7.21 -3.12 -25.73
N THR A 268 -7.19 -4.45 -25.74
CA THR A 268 -6.45 -5.29 -24.80
C THR A 268 -5.46 -6.16 -25.56
N PHE A 269 -4.31 -6.43 -24.94
CA PHE A 269 -3.38 -7.41 -25.48
C PHE A 269 -3.97 -8.82 -25.33
N LYS A 270 -3.81 -9.68 -26.36
CA LYS A 270 -4.40 -11.02 -26.39
C LYS A 270 -4.01 -11.81 -25.14
N GLY A 271 -5.00 -12.30 -24.39
CA GLY A 271 -4.80 -13.04 -23.14
C GLY A 271 -4.62 -12.17 -21.89
N HIS A 272 -4.68 -10.84 -22.01
CA HIS A 272 -4.48 -9.87 -20.92
C HIS A 272 -5.61 -8.84 -20.88
N ASN A 273 -6.83 -9.32 -20.65
CA ASN A 273 -8.04 -8.49 -20.57
C ASN A 273 -8.07 -7.57 -19.34
N ASP A 274 -7.18 -7.78 -18.37
CA ASP A 274 -7.02 -6.99 -17.14
C ASP A 274 -6.25 -5.66 -17.37
N LYS A 275 -5.76 -5.44 -18.59
CA LYS A 275 -5.00 -4.25 -19.01
C LYS A 275 -5.57 -3.66 -20.31
N PRO A 276 -6.76 -3.07 -20.28
CA PRO A 276 -7.26 -2.26 -21.38
C PRO A 276 -6.42 -0.98 -21.55
N TYR A 277 -6.29 -0.55 -22.79
CA TYR A 277 -5.69 0.71 -23.22
C TYR A 277 -6.61 1.39 -24.22
N LEU A 278 -6.55 2.72 -24.28
CA LEU A 278 -7.13 3.46 -25.38
C LEU A 278 -6.07 3.57 -26.49
N VAL A 279 -6.42 3.21 -27.72
CA VAL A 279 -5.50 3.17 -28.86
C VAL A 279 -6.11 3.80 -30.10
N ALA A 280 -5.28 4.41 -30.94
CA ALA A 280 -5.62 4.85 -32.30
C ALA A 280 -4.75 4.13 -33.33
N LYS A 281 -5.23 4.05 -34.58
CA LYS A 281 -4.53 3.34 -35.66
C LYS A 281 -3.98 4.28 -36.73
N ASN A 282 -4.54 5.47 -36.88
CA ASN A 282 -4.15 6.38 -37.96
C ASN A 282 -3.48 7.64 -37.39
N PRO A 283 -2.39 8.11 -38.01
CA PRO A 283 -1.86 9.44 -37.72
C PRO A 283 -2.93 10.52 -37.93
N GLY A 284 -3.12 11.38 -36.93
CA GLY A 284 -4.14 12.45 -36.96
C GLY A 284 -5.41 12.14 -36.17
N ASP A 285 -5.66 10.88 -35.81
CA ASP A 285 -6.71 10.50 -34.85
C ASP A 285 -6.45 11.21 -33.51
N PHE A 286 -7.50 11.71 -32.86
CA PHE A 286 -7.39 12.44 -31.60
C PHE A 286 -8.49 12.07 -30.61
N VAL A 287 -8.22 12.35 -29.35
CA VAL A 287 -9.17 12.20 -28.26
C VAL A 287 -8.99 13.35 -27.27
N LYS A 288 -10.09 13.87 -26.74
CA LYS A 288 -10.11 14.95 -25.77
C LYS A 288 -10.78 14.48 -24.48
N PHE A 289 -10.23 14.92 -23.36
CA PHE A 289 -10.74 14.64 -22.02
C PHE A 289 -10.90 15.95 -21.26
N GLU A 290 -11.92 16.01 -20.42
CA GLU A 290 -12.00 17.00 -19.36
C GLU A 290 -11.14 16.52 -18.18
N VAL A 291 -10.26 17.38 -17.66
CA VAL A 291 -9.35 17.05 -16.57
C VAL A 291 -9.50 18.06 -15.45
N VAL A 292 -9.78 17.57 -14.25
CA VAL A 292 -9.80 18.38 -13.02
C VAL A 292 -8.42 18.35 -12.40
N VAL A 293 -7.83 19.52 -12.17
CA VAL A 293 -6.49 19.65 -11.59
C VAL A 293 -6.60 19.92 -10.09
N GLY A 294 -6.25 18.91 -9.28
CA GLY A 294 -6.25 19.00 -7.82
C GLY A 294 -5.03 19.74 -7.24
N THR A 295 -4.85 19.61 -5.93
CA THR A 295 -3.85 20.33 -5.12
C THR A 295 -2.39 20.06 -5.54
N MET A 296 -2.12 18.92 -6.18
CA MET A 296 -0.80 18.59 -6.74
C MET A 296 -0.44 19.44 -7.97
N ARG A 297 -1.41 20.15 -8.58
CA ARG A 297 -1.22 21.04 -9.74
C ARG A 297 -0.48 20.39 -10.91
N ARG A 298 -0.73 19.10 -11.14
CA ARG A 298 -0.10 18.30 -12.20
C ARG A 298 -1.14 17.46 -12.91
N VAL A 299 -1.00 17.35 -14.22
CA VAL A 299 -1.72 16.39 -15.05
C VAL A 299 -0.76 15.29 -15.44
N ARG A 300 -1.20 14.05 -15.31
CA ARG A 300 -0.41 12.86 -15.64
C ARG A 300 -1.18 11.98 -16.62
N ILE A 301 -0.47 11.45 -17.60
CA ILE A 301 -0.97 10.41 -18.50
C ILE A 301 -0.10 9.16 -18.27
N THR A 302 -0.76 8.03 -18.05
CA THR A 302 -0.10 6.72 -18.00
C THR A 302 -0.36 6.01 -19.32
N TYR A 303 0.69 5.51 -19.95
CA TYR A 303 0.64 4.95 -21.30
C TYR A 303 1.56 3.74 -21.42
N LEU A 304 1.24 2.86 -22.37
CA LEU A 304 2.05 1.69 -22.67
C LEU A 304 3.27 2.09 -23.49
N LYS A 305 4.43 1.51 -23.15
CA LYS A 305 5.63 1.59 -23.99
C LYS A 305 6.15 0.20 -24.30
N SER A 306 6.66 -0.01 -25.52
CA SER A 306 7.15 -1.31 -25.95
C SER A 306 8.15 -1.20 -27.10
N LYS A 307 9.13 -2.11 -27.13
CA LYS A 307 10.06 -2.32 -28.24
C LYS A 307 9.44 -3.16 -29.38
N THR A 308 8.42 -3.97 -29.07
CA THR A 308 7.91 -5.02 -29.96
C THR A 308 6.51 -4.77 -30.47
N PHE A 309 5.74 -3.87 -29.84
CA PHE A 309 4.34 -3.64 -30.21
C PHE A 309 4.16 -2.66 -31.38
N GLY A 310 5.25 -2.05 -31.87
CA GLY A 310 5.17 -1.07 -32.96
C GLY A 310 4.35 0.18 -32.60
N LEU A 311 4.42 0.62 -31.32
CA LEU A 311 3.64 1.75 -30.84
C LEU A 311 4.17 3.07 -31.41
N GLY A 312 3.26 3.91 -31.90
CA GLY A 312 3.56 5.26 -32.39
C GLY A 312 3.74 6.29 -31.28
N ASP A 313 3.91 7.54 -31.70
CA ASP A 313 4.03 8.71 -30.82
C ASP A 313 2.70 9.47 -30.77
N VAL A 314 2.35 9.98 -29.59
CA VAL A 314 1.18 10.85 -29.38
C VAL A 314 1.67 12.24 -28.96
N TRP A 315 1.04 13.29 -29.47
CA TRP A 315 1.28 14.66 -29.00
C TRP A 315 0.16 15.04 -28.04
N CYS A 316 0.49 15.39 -26.80
CA CYS A 316 -0.49 15.73 -25.76
C CYS A 316 -0.35 17.20 -25.35
N TRP A 317 -1.46 17.94 -25.26
CA TRP A 317 -1.48 19.34 -24.84
C TRP A 317 -2.72 19.67 -24.01
N LEU A 318 -2.69 20.79 -23.30
CA LEU A 318 -3.80 21.28 -22.47
C LEU A 318 -4.35 22.60 -23.03
N ASN A 319 -5.62 22.89 -22.77
CA ASN A 319 -6.28 24.17 -23.08
C ASN A 319 -6.11 24.65 -24.53
N ASN A 320 -6.12 23.70 -25.49
CA ASN A 320 -5.89 23.96 -26.92
C ASN A 320 -4.52 24.60 -27.27
N ASP A 321 -3.59 24.69 -26.33
CA ASP A 321 -2.24 25.23 -26.56
C ASP A 321 -1.30 24.14 -27.10
N ARG A 322 -1.48 23.78 -28.38
CA ARG A 322 -0.72 22.72 -29.05
C ARG A 322 0.79 23.00 -29.09
N ALA A 323 1.20 24.28 -29.06
CA ALA A 323 2.59 24.71 -29.08
C ALA A 323 3.35 24.30 -27.80
N LYS A 324 2.65 24.24 -26.66
CA LYS A 324 3.21 23.75 -25.38
C LYS A 324 2.98 22.26 -25.14
N GLY A 325 2.60 21.51 -26.19
CA GLY A 325 2.41 20.08 -26.08
C GLY A 325 3.71 19.31 -25.77
N THR A 326 3.53 18.07 -25.35
CA THR A 326 4.62 17.12 -25.07
C THR A 326 4.43 15.87 -25.92
N LYS A 327 5.53 15.35 -26.46
CA LYS A 327 5.55 14.07 -27.14
C LYS A 327 5.55 12.92 -26.14
N VAL A 328 4.58 12.04 -26.27
CA VAL A 328 4.47 10.78 -25.55
C VAL A 328 4.87 9.66 -26.50
N SER A 329 6.11 9.21 -26.39
CA SER A 329 6.68 8.18 -27.29
C SER A 329 6.28 6.79 -26.84
N GLY A 330 5.60 6.01 -27.70
CA GLY A 330 5.27 4.60 -27.45
C GLY A 330 6.48 3.66 -27.51
N TRP A 331 7.56 4.08 -28.17
CA TRP A 331 8.80 3.29 -28.22
C TRP A 331 9.53 3.22 -26.87
N TRP A 332 10.10 2.05 -26.57
CA TRP A 332 10.94 1.81 -25.39
C TRP A 332 12.14 0.94 -25.76
N ASN A 333 13.34 1.35 -25.35
CA ASN A 333 14.59 0.63 -25.65
C ASN A 333 15.19 -0.10 -24.45
N LYS A 334 14.57 -0.08 -23.26
CA LYS A 334 15.10 -0.84 -22.13
C LYS A 334 14.68 -2.30 -22.24
N GLU A 335 15.68 -3.16 -22.30
CA GLU A 335 15.52 -4.60 -22.14
C GLU A 335 15.55 -4.89 -20.63
N ASN A 336 14.42 -5.35 -20.09
CA ASN A 336 14.24 -5.89 -18.73
C ASN A 336 14.06 -4.86 -17.59
N PHE A 337 13.01 -5.09 -16.79
CA PHE A 337 12.88 -4.69 -15.38
C PHE A 337 12.57 -5.95 -14.59
#